data_AF-A0AAE1VH84-F1
#
_entry.id   AF-A0AAE1VH84-F1
#
_cell.length_a   1.000
_cell.length_b   1.000
_cell.length_c   1.000
_cell.angle_alpha   90.00
_cell.angle_beta   90.00
_cell.angle_gamma   90.00
#
_symmetry.space_group_name_H-M   'P 1'
#
loop_
_entity.id
_entity.type
_entity.pdbx_description
1 polymer ?
#
loop_
_entity_poly.entity_id
_entity_poly.type
_entity_poly.pdbx_seq_one_letter_code
_entity_poly.pdbx_strand_id
1 'polypeptide(L)'
;MRSIFKRFFRLHQPLFSSSPVVNLFTEMLPDLLPCDCAATAAAAANSVLLLRRVGTVALLFVAASFSYFVLYRAGETVGFKIPDSLTSHATRVFFFFIPADHSPLLDTEEYKLEKVLKDAAMADKTVILTTLNEAWAAPDSVLDLFLESFRIGNHTRELLNHLVIIALDEKAFSRCLDVHTHCYALVSEGVDFSKEAYFMTHDYLKMMWRRIDFLKDVLEMGYNFVFTDADVMWFRNPFPHFYKDADFQIACDHFLGNPEDVENRPNGGFLFVRSNNKSIEFYKFWYTSRETYPNLHDQDVLNNIKYDSFIIDIDLKMRFLNTAIFGGFCEPSKDLNEVCTMHANCCFGLESKLHDLRVLLQDWKNFLSLPPTLKRSLAFSWRVPQNCSLDSLHLYAPPLENVKQEIVEQEKVE
;
A
#
# COMPACT_ATOMS: atom_id res chain seq x y z
N MET A 1 -35.73 -66.19 1.75
CA MET A 1 -34.71 -66.73 2.67
C MET A 1 -34.77 -65.92 3.96
N ARG A 2 -35.24 -66.57 5.02
CA ARG A 2 -35.58 -65.98 6.33
C ARG A 2 -34.42 -66.18 7.31
N SER A 3 -34.36 -65.32 8.32
CA SER A 3 -34.25 -65.68 9.75
C SER A 3 -32.92 -65.45 10.49
N ILE A 4 -33.08 -64.96 11.74
CA ILE A 4 -32.27 -65.17 12.98
C ILE A 4 -31.04 -64.25 13.14
N PHE A 5 -30.90 -63.30 14.09
CA PHE A 5 -31.27 -63.10 15.51
C PHE A 5 -30.44 -63.89 16.55
N LYS A 6 -30.07 -63.20 17.66
CA LYS A 6 -29.47 -63.65 18.95
C LYS A 6 -27.95 -63.47 19.08
N ARG A 7 -27.36 -63.03 20.21
CA ARG A 7 -27.85 -62.55 21.53
C ARG A 7 -26.63 -62.14 22.41
N PHE A 8 -26.82 -61.10 23.24
CA PHE A 8 -26.47 -60.97 24.69
C PHE A 8 -24.99 -60.76 25.11
N PHE A 9 -24.63 -60.00 26.17
CA PHE A 9 -25.27 -58.99 27.06
C PHE A 9 -24.23 -58.53 28.13
N ARG A 10 -24.57 -57.45 28.88
CA ARG A 10 -24.16 -57.05 30.27
C ARG A 10 -23.06 -55.97 30.42
N LEU A 11 -23.15 -54.96 31.31
CA LEU A 11 -24.23 -54.33 32.13
C LEU A 11 -23.65 -53.06 32.84
N HIS A 12 -24.47 -51.99 32.97
CA HIS A 12 -24.62 -50.98 34.08
C HIS A 12 -23.51 -49.99 34.55
N GLN A 13 -23.56 -48.71 34.13
CA GLN A 13 -24.10 -47.46 34.79
C GLN A 13 -24.42 -47.39 36.34
N PRO A 14 -24.75 -46.21 36.99
CA PRO A 14 -24.12 -44.85 37.11
C PRO A 14 -24.37 -44.12 38.51
N LEU A 15 -24.26 -42.75 38.56
CA LEU A 15 -24.95 -41.71 39.42
C LEU A 15 -24.10 -40.99 40.52
N PHE A 16 -24.27 -39.72 40.98
CA PHE A 16 -25.22 -38.56 40.87
C PHE A 16 -24.53 -37.31 41.55
N SER A 17 -24.70 -36.02 41.13
CA SER A 17 -25.67 -34.95 41.55
C SER A 17 -25.21 -33.84 42.55
N SER A 18 -25.57 -32.58 42.18
CA SER A 18 -26.10 -31.41 42.96
C SER A 18 -25.24 -30.45 43.83
N SER A 19 -25.41 -29.13 43.55
CA SER A 19 -25.02 -27.87 44.25
C SER A 19 -25.90 -27.53 45.50
N PRO A 20 -25.98 -26.30 46.11
CA PRO A 20 -25.17 -25.03 46.12
C PRO A 20 -25.04 -24.28 47.52
N VAL A 21 -24.51 -23.03 47.56
CA VAL A 21 -24.83 -21.84 48.46
C VAL A 21 -24.05 -21.51 49.81
N VAL A 22 -23.44 -20.29 49.84
CA VAL A 22 -23.26 -19.22 50.91
C VAL A 22 -22.21 -19.23 52.05
N ASN A 23 -21.60 -18.02 52.19
CA ASN A 23 -20.70 -17.39 53.19
C ASN A 23 -21.07 -17.49 54.69
N LEU A 24 -20.06 -17.40 55.59
CA LEU A 24 -20.07 -16.52 56.78
C LEU A 24 -18.66 -16.33 57.42
N PHE A 25 -18.49 -15.16 58.08
CA PHE A 25 -17.35 -14.58 58.85
C PHE A 25 -16.88 -15.45 60.07
N THR A 26 -15.73 -15.29 60.76
CA THR A 26 -15.18 -14.12 61.50
C THR A 26 -13.82 -14.44 62.22
N GLU A 27 -13.07 -13.41 62.66
CA GLU A 27 -12.01 -13.30 63.74
C GLU A 27 -10.54 -13.54 63.36
N MET A 28 -9.51 -12.74 63.75
CA MET A 28 -9.29 -11.79 64.88
C MET A 28 -8.05 -10.86 64.57
N LEU A 29 -8.06 -9.59 65.02
CA LEU A 29 -6.92 -8.61 65.11
C LEU A 29 -6.35 -8.61 66.56
N PRO A 30 -5.31 -7.82 66.98
CA PRO A 30 -4.26 -7.04 66.29
C PRO A 30 -2.81 -7.23 66.88
N ASP A 31 -1.77 -6.65 66.26
CA ASP A 31 -0.63 -6.05 66.99
C ASP A 31 0.14 -5.00 66.14
N LEU A 32 0.67 -3.99 66.84
CA LEU A 32 1.07 -2.66 66.36
C LEU A 32 2.43 -2.56 65.63
N LEU A 33 2.46 -1.64 64.65
CA LEU A 33 3.63 -1.04 63.98
C LEU A 33 4.54 -0.20 64.90
N PRO A 34 5.78 0.08 64.46
CA PRO A 34 6.35 1.42 64.48
C PRO A 34 6.40 2.05 63.08
N CYS A 35 6.19 3.37 63.02
CA CYS A 35 6.07 4.20 61.82
C CYS A 35 7.36 4.34 61.00
N ASP A 36 7.26 4.14 59.68
CA ASP A 36 8.26 4.57 58.69
C ASP A 36 7.95 6.01 58.19
N CYS A 37 8.41 7.02 58.93
CA CYS A 37 8.37 8.42 58.49
C CYS A 37 9.52 8.79 57.52
N ALA A 38 10.46 7.88 57.24
CA ALA A 38 11.63 8.17 56.41
C ALA A 38 11.38 8.01 54.91
N ALA A 39 10.49 7.10 54.51
CA ALA A 39 10.25 6.78 53.10
C ALA A 39 9.42 7.85 52.35
N THR A 40 8.50 8.52 53.04
CA THR A 40 7.62 9.55 52.44
C THR A 40 8.34 10.89 52.22
N ALA A 41 9.30 11.25 53.09
CA ALA A 41 10.10 12.46 52.94
C ALA A 41 11.09 12.37 51.76
N ALA A 42 11.70 11.19 51.52
CA ALA A 42 12.61 10.97 50.40
C ALA A 42 11.91 11.01 49.04
N ALA A 43 10.68 10.50 48.95
CA ALA A 43 9.88 10.54 47.73
C ALA A 43 9.43 11.98 47.37
N ALA A 44 9.05 12.79 48.37
CA ALA A 44 8.68 14.19 48.17
C ALA A 44 9.89 15.08 47.82
N ALA A 45 11.07 14.81 48.37
CA ALA A 45 12.29 15.54 48.02
C ALA A 45 12.73 15.28 46.57
N ASN A 46 12.59 14.03 46.09
CA ASN A 46 12.94 13.65 44.72
C ASN A 46 12.00 14.25 43.67
N SER A 47 10.69 14.37 43.95
CA SER A 47 9.74 15.00 43.03
C SER A 47 9.95 16.51 42.91
N VAL A 48 10.26 17.20 44.01
CA VAL A 48 10.60 18.65 44.00
C VAL A 48 11.92 18.91 43.26
N LEU A 49 12.92 18.03 43.41
CA LEU A 49 14.18 18.13 42.69
C LEU A 49 13.99 17.92 41.17
N LEU A 50 13.11 16.99 40.78
CA LEU A 50 12.77 16.72 39.38
C LEU A 50 12.03 17.91 38.75
N LEU A 51 11.02 18.46 39.43
CA LEU A 51 10.29 19.66 39.00
C LEU A 51 11.23 20.87 38.85
N ARG A 52 12.17 21.05 39.76
CA ARG A 52 13.17 22.13 39.67
C ARG A 52 14.12 21.93 38.49
N ARG A 53 14.53 20.70 38.19
CA ARG A 53 15.37 20.37 37.02
C ARG A 53 14.61 20.61 35.71
N VAL A 54 13.36 20.15 35.61
CA VAL A 54 12.50 20.38 34.43
C VAL A 54 12.25 21.88 34.23
N GLY A 55 11.93 22.62 35.30
CA GLY A 55 11.76 24.08 35.22
C GLY A 55 13.02 24.82 34.80
N THR A 56 14.20 24.37 35.26
CA THR A 56 15.49 24.94 34.84
C THR A 56 15.78 24.66 33.37
N VAL A 57 15.51 23.44 32.90
CA VAL A 57 15.67 23.08 31.48
C VAL A 57 14.70 23.88 30.60
N ALA A 58 13.44 24.02 31.00
CA ALA A 58 12.46 24.84 30.28
C ALA A 58 12.87 26.31 30.19
N LEU A 59 13.38 26.89 31.29
CA LEU A 59 13.92 28.26 31.30
C LEU A 59 15.13 28.42 30.36
N LEU A 60 16.02 27.42 30.29
CA LEU A 60 17.14 27.43 29.36
C LEU A 60 16.69 27.36 27.91
N PHE A 61 15.66 26.55 27.60
CA PHE A 61 15.07 26.50 26.25
C PHE A 61 14.43 27.84 25.88
N VAL A 62 13.64 28.45 26.78
CA VAL A 62 13.03 29.77 26.53
C VAL A 62 14.10 30.84 26.33
N ALA A 63 15.16 30.85 27.14
CA ALA A 63 16.26 31.80 26.99
C ALA A 63 17.04 31.59 25.68
N ALA A 64 17.26 30.35 25.26
CA ALA A 64 17.90 30.02 23.99
C ALA A 64 17.03 30.43 22.79
N SER A 65 15.73 30.14 22.83
CA SER A 65 14.77 30.55 21.80
C SER A 65 14.65 32.07 21.69
N PHE A 66 14.62 32.78 22.83
CA PHE A 66 14.59 34.24 22.84
C PHE A 66 15.90 34.84 22.29
N SER A 67 17.04 34.28 22.67
CA SER A 67 18.36 34.70 22.14
C SER A 67 18.45 34.46 20.63
N TYR A 68 17.95 33.32 20.15
CA TYR A 68 17.86 33.02 18.72
C TYR A 68 16.95 34.02 17.98
N PHE A 69 15.79 34.35 18.55
CA PHE A 69 14.87 35.32 17.97
C PHE A 69 15.49 36.72 17.88
N VAL A 70 16.21 37.17 18.91
CA VAL A 70 16.91 38.46 18.90
C VAL A 70 18.01 38.47 17.83
N LEU A 71 18.80 37.40 17.71
CA LEU A 71 19.83 37.25 16.68
C LEU A 71 19.23 37.22 15.26
N TYR A 72 18.10 36.53 15.08
CA TYR A 72 17.38 36.48 13.82
C TYR A 72 16.89 37.87 13.39
N ARG A 73 16.25 38.62 14.31
CA ARG A 73 15.77 39.98 14.03
C ARG A 73 16.90 40.97 13.79
N ALA A 74 18.03 40.82 14.49
CA ALA A 74 19.25 41.58 14.22
C ALA A 74 19.86 41.24 12.84
N GLY A 75 19.82 39.97 12.42
CA GLY A 75 20.25 39.53 11.09
C GLY A 75 19.40 40.11 9.96
N GLU A 76 18.08 40.21 10.14
CA GLU A 76 17.18 40.89 9.19
C GLU A 76 17.52 42.38 9.04
N THR A 77 17.91 43.06 10.13
CA THR A 77 18.25 44.50 10.09
C THR A 77 19.57 44.77 9.36
N VAL A 78 20.45 43.77 9.28
CA VAL A 78 21.78 43.85 8.63
C VAL A 78 21.77 43.24 7.21
N GLY A 79 20.62 42.75 6.72
CA GLY A 79 20.45 42.27 5.34
C GLY A 79 21.07 40.89 5.07
N PHE A 80 21.29 40.08 6.11
CA PHE A 80 21.82 38.72 5.96
C PHE A 80 20.69 37.75 5.61
N LYS A 81 20.63 37.25 4.37
CA LYS A 81 19.64 36.24 3.93
C LYS A 81 20.15 34.83 4.24
N ILE A 82 19.46 34.09 5.10
CA ILE A 82 19.71 32.66 5.38
C ILE A 82 19.05 31.81 4.27
N PRO A 83 19.69 30.72 3.78
CA PRO A 83 19.12 29.87 2.73
C PRO A 83 17.76 29.25 3.09
N ASP A 84 16.85 29.17 2.12
CA ASP A 84 15.44 28.72 2.27
C ASP A 84 15.27 27.28 2.80
N SER A 85 16.34 26.48 2.89
CA SER A 85 16.26 25.13 3.49
C SER A 85 16.10 25.16 5.02
N LEU A 86 16.56 26.23 5.68
CA LEU A 86 16.47 26.40 7.14
C LEU A 86 15.16 27.04 7.59
N THR A 87 14.51 27.84 6.73
CA THR A 87 13.21 28.46 7.03
C THR A 87 12.09 27.42 7.09
N SER A 88 12.10 26.43 6.19
CA SER A 88 11.15 25.30 6.19
C SER A 88 11.09 24.53 7.52
N HIS A 89 12.24 24.34 8.18
CA HIS A 89 12.30 23.66 9.48
C HIS A 89 11.83 24.57 10.63
N ALA A 90 12.09 25.87 10.55
CA ALA A 90 11.68 26.83 11.58
C ALA A 90 10.16 27.06 11.58
N THR A 91 9.51 27.12 10.42
CA THR A 91 8.04 27.20 10.33
C THR A 91 7.39 25.97 10.95
N ARG A 92 7.94 24.77 10.76
CA ARG A 92 7.42 23.52 11.35
C ARG A 92 7.46 23.50 12.89
N VAL A 93 8.44 24.16 13.52
CA VAL A 93 8.52 24.22 15.00
C VAL A 93 7.48 25.19 15.58
N PHE A 94 7.10 26.24 14.87
CA PHE A 94 6.09 27.21 15.33
C PHE A 94 4.64 26.69 15.25
N PHE A 95 4.36 25.65 14.46
CA PHE A 95 3.03 25.04 14.37
C PHE A 95 2.66 24.13 15.56
N PHE A 96 3.59 23.84 16.49
CA PHE A 96 3.29 22.99 17.65
C PHE A 96 2.51 23.70 18.79
N PHE A 97 2.24 25.01 18.69
CA PHE A 97 1.58 25.78 19.76
C PHE A 97 0.30 26.52 19.35
N ILE A 98 -0.30 26.21 18.20
CA ILE A 98 -1.65 26.70 17.87
C ILE A 98 -2.64 25.55 18.11
N PRO A 99 -3.71 25.74 18.91
CA PRO A 99 -4.80 24.77 18.97
C PRO A 99 -5.34 24.61 17.54
N ALA A 100 -5.27 23.39 17.00
CA ALA A 100 -5.76 23.10 15.66
C ALA A 100 -7.25 23.46 15.57
N ASP A 101 -7.53 24.55 14.85
CA ASP A 101 -8.87 24.80 14.35
C ASP A 101 -9.10 23.78 13.22
N HIS A 102 -10.05 22.87 13.40
CA HIS A 102 -10.35 21.79 12.47
C HIS A 102 -10.98 22.35 11.19
N SER A 103 -10.14 22.89 10.31
CA SER A 103 -10.45 22.97 8.88
C SER A 103 -9.92 21.70 8.22
N PRO A 104 -10.71 20.95 7.43
CA PRO A 104 -10.22 19.77 6.76
C PRO A 104 -9.13 20.19 5.77
N LEU A 105 -7.92 19.64 5.93
CA LEU A 105 -6.75 19.83 5.05
C LEU A 105 -7.06 19.56 3.56
N LEU A 106 -8.16 18.87 3.28
CA LEU A 106 -8.60 18.42 1.95
C LEU A 106 -8.93 19.52 0.94
N ASP A 107 -9.28 20.74 1.36
CA ASP A 107 -9.82 21.78 0.45
C ASP A 107 -8.84 22.94 0.17
N THR A 108 -7.56 22.71 0.42
CA THR A 108 -6.52 23.72 0.18
C THR A 108 -6.13 23.74 -1.30
N GLU A 109 -6.01 24.94 -1.92
CA GLU A 109 -5.53 25.11 -3.31
C GLU A 109 -4.20 24.37 -3.62
N GLU A 110 -3.43 24.05 -2.58
CA GLU A 110 -2.18 23.30 -2.66
C GLU A 110 -2.36 21.84 -3.09
N TYR A 111 -3.48 21.20 -2.74
CA TYR A 111 -3.73 19.78 -2.97
C TYR A 111 -4.75 19.51 -4.08
N LYS A 112 -5.11 20.53 -4.87
CA LYS A 112 -5.94 20.34 -6.07
C LYS A 112 -5.22 19.43 -7.06
N LEU A 113 -5.96 18.48 -7.62
CA LEU A 113 -5.43 17.47 -8.53
C LEU A 113 -4.66 18.09 -9.70
N GLU A 114 -5.22 19.13 -10.31
CA GLU A 114 -4.61 19.81 -11.46
C GLU A 114 -3.25 20.42 -11.12
N LYS A 115 -3.11 20.97 -9.90
CA LYS A 115 -1.85 21.54 -9.42
C LYS A 115 -0.84 20.44 -9.13
N VAL A 116 -1.24 19.41 -8.39
CA VAL A 116 -0.36 18.29 -8.02
C VAL A 116 0.17 17.57 -9.26
N LEU A 117 -0.69 17.27 -10.25
CA LEU A 117 -0.29 16.65 -11.51
C LEU A 117 0.65 17.55 -12.31
N LYS A 118 0.35 18.85 -12.37
CA LYS A 118 1.19 19.82 -13.09
C LYS A 118 2.59 19.91 -12.49
N ASP A 119 2.69 19.93 -11.17
CA ASP A 119 3.96 20.07 -10.46
C ASP A 119 4.80 18.79 -10.54
N ALA A 120 4.16 17.62 -10.62
CA ALA A 120 4.84 16.32 -10.77
C ALA A 120 5.14 15.94 -12.23
N ALA A 121 4.55 16.60 -13.23
CA ALA A 121 4.64 16.17 -14.62
C ALA A 121 6.06 16.27 -15.21
N MET A 122 6.44 15.26 -15.99
CA MET A 122 7.59 15.29 -16.89
C MET A 122 7.34 16.24 -18.07
N ALA A 123 8.39 16.51 -18.87
CA ALA A 123 8.31 17.41 -20.01
C ALA A 123 7.26 17.02 -21.06
N ASP A 124 6.95 15.73 -21.20
CA ASP A 124 5.94 15.19 -22.12
C ASP A 124 4.56 15.00 -21.45
N LYS A 125 4.34 15.62 -20.28
CA LYS A 125 3.16 15.45 -19.41
C LYS A 125 2.97 14.05 -18.84
N THR A 126 4.01 13.23 -18.77
CA THR A 126 3.93 11.95 -18.04
C THR A 126 4.03 12.16 -16.53
N VAL A 127 3.15 11.53 -15.77
CA VAL A 127 3.23 11.42 -14.30
C VAL A 127 3.34 9.94 -13.89
N ILE A 128 3.91 9.65 -12.72
CA ILE A 128 3.91 8.32 -12.13
C ILE A 128 2.87 8.32 -11.01
N LEU A 129 1.92 7.40 -11.03
CA LEU A 129 0.81 7.35 -10.09
C LEU A 129 0.87 6.05 -9.30
N THR A 130 0.59 6.13 -8.01
CA THR A 130 0.32 4.96 -7.16
C THR A 130 -0.84 5.25 -6.24
N THR A 131 -1.59 4.23 -5.85
CA THR A 131 -2.67 4.34 -4.87
C THR A 131 -2.26 3.75 -3.53
N LEU A 132 -2.67 4.38 -2.44
CA LEU A 132 -2.27 4.01 -1.09
C LEU A 132 -3.46 4.13 -0.12
N ASN A 133 -3.62 3.14 0.75
CA ASN A 133 -4.52 3.23 1.91
C ASN A 133 -3.73 3.03 3.23
N GLU A 134 -4.40 3.22 4.38
CA GLU A 134 -3.78 3.16 5.72
C GLU A 134 -2.99 1.85 5.95
N ALA A 135 -3.49 0.70 5.49
CA ALA A 135 -2.82 -0.59 5.72
C ALA A 135 -1.41 -0.63 5.08
N TRP A 136 -1.26 -0.05 3.88
CA TRP A 136 0.01 0.02 3.17
C TRP A 136 0.88 1.21 3.60
N ALA A 137 0.27 2.23 4.22
CA ALA A 137 0.91 3.47 4.63
C ALA A 137 1.60 3.40 6.00
N ALA A 138 1.32 2.37 6.82
CA ALA A 138 1.91 2.24 8.15
C ALA A 138 3.45 2.38 8.12
N PRO A 139 4.09 2.99 9.15
CA PRO A 139 5.54 3.06 9.22
C PRO A 139 6.20 1.68 9.16
N ASP A 140 7.31 1.56 8.45
CA ASP A 140 8.00 0.29 8.17
C ASP A 140 7.10 -0.75 7.45
N SER A 141 6.16 -0.25 6.64
CA SER A 141 5.32 -1.05 5.75
C SER A 141 5.75 -0.87 4.28
N VAL A 142 4.92 -1.36 3.37
CA VAL A 142 5.20 -1.46 1.94
C VAL A 142 5.52 -0.11 1.29
N LEU A 143 4.88 0.99 1.71
CA LEU A 143 5.23 2.32 1.19
C LEU A 143 6.71 2.67 1.38
N ASP A 144 7.28 2.33 2.54
CA ASP A 144 8.68 2.65 2.84
C ASP A 144 9.63 1.82 1.95
N LEU A 145 9.29 0.56 1.69
CA LEU A 145 10.03 -0.31 0.75
C LEU A 145 9.88 0.18 -0.69
N PHE A 146 8.68 0.60 -1.08
CA PHE A 146 8.39 1.17 -2.39
C PHE A 146 9.28 2.38 -2.65
N LEU A 147 9.27 3.37 -1.75
CA LEU A 147 10.10 4.57 -1.86
C LEU A 147 11.60 4.25 -1.77
N GLU A 148 12.00 3.28 -0.92
CA GLU A 148 13.38 2.81 -0.88
C GLU A 148 13.83 2.25 -2.23
N SER A 149 12.99 1.45 -2.91
CA SER A 149 13.31 0.84 -4.20
C SER A 149 13.70 1.89 -5.25
N PHE A 150 12.95 2.99 -5.35
CA PHE A 150 13.34 4.13 -6.20
C PHE A 150 14.66 4.76 -5.77
N ARG A 151 14.92 4.90 -4.46
CA ARG A 151 16.14 5.58 -3.96
C ARG A 151 17.40 4.77 -4.24
N ILE A 152 17.31 3.44 -4.25
CA ILE A 152 18.44 2.52 -4.44
C ILE A 152 18.50 1.92 -5.85
N GLY A 153 17.46 2.06 -6.66
CA GLY A 153 17.44 1.59 -8.04
C GLY A 153 18.37 2.39 -8.95
N ASN A 154 18.71 1.80 -10.09
CA ASN A 154 19.60 2.39 -11.07
C ASN A 154 18.83 3.39 -11.96
N HIS A 155 19.17 4.67 -11.85
CA HIS A 155 18.50 5.78 -12.54
C HIS A 155 16.99 5.92 -12.23
N THR A 156 16.55 5.48 -11.05
CA THR A 156 15.14 5.59 -10.62
C THR A 156 14.91 6.71 -9.60
N ARG A 157 15.93 7.16 -8.86
CA ARG A 157 15.78 8.15 -7.78
C ARG A 157 15.10 9.44 -8.23
N GLU A 158 15.47 9.96 -9.40
CA GLU A 158 14.91 11.20 -9.95
C GLU A 158 13.43 11.06 -10.33
N LEU A 159 12.95 9.82 -10.59
CA LEU A 159 11.55 9.55 -10.89
C LEU A 159 10.63 9.81 -9.69
N LEU A 160 11.16 9.86 -8.46
CA LEU A 160 10.38 10.27 -7.29
C LEU A 160 9.85 11.70 -7.42
N ASN A 161 10.54 12.59 -8.14
CA ASN A 161 10.02 13.93 -8.42
C ASN A 161 8.76 13.92 -9.28
N HIS A 162 8.47 12.79 -9.94
CA HIS A 162 7.35 12.60 -10.83
C HIS A 162 6.29 11.62 -10.29
N LEU A 163 6.52 11.08 -9.09
CA LEU A 163 5.58 10.22 -8.39
C LEU A 163 4.51 11.07 -7.73
N VAL A 164 3.24 10.73 -7.91
CA VAL A 164 2.10 11.22 -7.16
C VAL A 164 1.47 10.04 -6.44
N ILE A 165 1.32 10.17 -5.12
CA ILE A 165 0.66 9.16 -4.29
C ILE A 165 -0.79 9.60 -4.07
N ILE A 166 -1.70 8.76 -4.53
CA ILE A 166 -3.15 8.93 -4.42
C ILE A 166 -3.62 8.20 -3.16
N ALA A 167 -3.87 8.96 -2.10
CA ALA A 167 -4.34 8.44 -0.83
C ALA A 167 -5.85 8.22 -0.84
N LEU A 168 -6.28 7.03 -0.46
CA LEU A 168 -7.69 6.61 -0.46
C LEU A 168 -8.39 6.91 0.88
N ASP A 169 -7.64 7.32 1.90
CA ASP A 169 -8.11 7.72 3.22
C ASP A 169 -7.20 8.79 3.84
N GLU A 170 -7.69 9.44 4.90
CA GLU A 170 -6.99 10.56 5.56
C GLU A 170 -5.66 10.18 6.20
N LYS A 171 -5.52 8.95 6.71
CA LYS A 171 -4.27 8.52 7.36
C LYS A 171 -3.20 8.22 6.33
N ALA A 172 -3.57 7.59 5.22
CA ALA A 172 -2.68 7.43 4.06
C ALA A 172 -2.24 8.79 3.50
N PHE A 173 -3.16 9.76 3.45
CA PHE A 173 -2.84 11.12 2.99
C PHE A 173 -1.88 11.83 3.94
N SER A 174 -2.16 11.80 5.24
CA SER A 174 -1.25 12.35 6.26
C SER A 174 0.13 11.71 6.18
N ARG A 175 0.19 10.37 6.07
CA ARG A 175 1.46 9.67 5.91
C ARG A 175 2.20 10.12 4.65
N CYS A 176 1.49 10.24 3.53
CA CYS A 176 2.08 10.69 2.28
C CYS A 176 2.79 12.03 2.47
N LEU A 177 2.12 13.00 3.09
CA LEU A 177 2.67 14.34 3.33
C LEU A 177 3.94 14.32 4.21
N ASP A 178 4.09 13.31 5.07
CA ASP A 178 5.30 13.14 5.90
C ASP A 178 6.51 12.62 5.10
N VAL A 179 6.29 11.82 4.06
CA VAL A 179 7.36 11.06 3.38
C VAL A 179 7.57 11.45 1.92
N HIS A 180 6.65 12.20 1.32
CA HIS A 180 6.63 12.50 -0.09
C HIS A 180 6.02 13.88 -0.39
N THR A 181 6.39 14.47 -1.54
CA THR A 181 6.00 15.84 -1.91
C THR A 181 4.64 15.91 -2.60
N HIS A 182 4.35 14.97 -3.51
CA HIS A 182 3.14 15.03 -4.34
C HIS A 182 2.12 14.02 -3.85
N CYS A 183 1.15 14.52 -3.09
CA CYS A 183 0.09 13.74 -2.48
C CYS A 183 -1.26 14.27 -2.92
N TYR A 184 -2.21 13.37 -3.18
CA TYR A 184 -3.60 13.74 -3.48
C TYR A 184 -4.56 12.85 -2.70
N ALA A 185 -5.56 13.44 -2.06
CA ALA A 185 -6.58 12.70 -1.32
C ALA A 185 -7.77 12.39 -2.24
N LEU A 186 -7.94 11.13 -2.61
CA LEU A 186 -9.09 10.63 -3.37
C LEU A 186 -10.16 10.10 -2.41
N VAL A 187 -10.69 10.98 -1.55
CA VAL A 187 -11.74 10.61 -0.61
C VAL A 187 -13.05 10.43 -1.37
N SER A 188 -13.63 9.24 -1.29
CA SER A 188 -14.95 8.95 -1.89
C SER A 188 -16.02 9.11 -0.81
N GLU A 189 -17.05 9.92 -1.06
CA GLU A 189 -18.15 10.10 -0.11
C GLU A 189 -18.81 8.76 0.23
N GLY A 190 -18.88 8.43 1.53
CA GLY A 190 -19.63 7.27 2.03
C GLY A 190 -18.93 5.91 1.92
N VAL A 191 -17.64 5.84 1.54
CA VAL A 191 -16.87 4.58 1.53
C VAL A 191 -15.58 4.74 2.31
N ASP A 192 -15.39 3.90 3.33
CA ASP A 192 -14.17 3.85 4.15
C ASP A 192 -13.18 2.83 3.57
N PHE A 193 -12.13 3.33 2.89
CA PHE A 193 -11.06 2.49 2.31
C PHE A 193 -9.86 2.30 3.25
N SER A 194 -9.95 2.71 4.53
CA SER A 194 -8.83 2.67 5.48
C SER A 194 -8.34 1.26 5.83
N LYS A 195 -9.19 0.24 5.75
CA LYS A 195 -8.80 -1.13 6.09
C LYS A 195 -8.06 -1.83 4.94
N GLU A 196 -7.28 -2.86 5.26
CA GLU A 196 -6.77 -3.78 4.25
C GLU A 196 -7.96 -4.36 3.46
N ALA A 197 -8.07 -3.96 2.19
CA ALA A 197 -9.09 -4.47 1.30
C ALA A 197 -8.64 -5.87 0.84
N TYR A 198 -9.05 -6.90 1.58
CA TYR A 198 -8.77 -8.28 1.18
C TYR A 198 -9.26 -8.54 -0.24
N PHE A 199 -8.46 -9.29 -1.01
CA PHE A 199 -8.71 -9.57 -2.42
C PHE A 199 -10.14 -10.11 -2.64
N MET A 200 -10.82 -9.58 -3.66
CA MET A 200 -12.20 -9.91 -4.05
C MET A 200 -13.31 -9.55 -3.04
N THR A 201 -13.00 -8.81 -1.97
CA THR A 201 -14.06 -8.22 -1.12
C THR A 201 -14.83 -7.13 -1.85
N HIS A 202 -16.05 -6.81 -1.38
CA HIS A 202 -16.87 -5.75 -1.98
C HIS A 202 -16.16 -4.38 -1.97
N ASP A 203 -15.45 -4.07 -0.89
CA ASP A 203 -14.69 -2.82 -0.77
C ASP A 203 -13.47 -2.80 -1.69
N TYR A 204 -12.80 -3.95 -1.88
CA TYR A 204 -11.74 -4.12 -2.89
C TYR A 204 -12.26 -3.83 -4.30
N LEU A 205 -13.41 -4.39 -4.69
CA LEU A 205 -13.98 -4.16 -6.02
C LEU A 205 -14.32 -2.68 -6.24
N LYS A 206 -14.95 -2.02 -5.25
CA LYS A 206 -15.22 -0.58 -5.30
C LYS A 206 -13.95 0.25 -5.46
N MET A 207 -12.90 -0.09 -4.71
CA MET A 207 -11.60 0.58 -4.75
C MET A 207 -10.94 0.44 -6.13
N MET A 208 -10.91 -0.76 -6.70
CA MET A 208 -10.34 -1.01 -8.03
C MET A 208 -11.10 -0.25 -9.13
N TRP A 209 -12.42 -0.24 -9.10
CA TRP A 209 -13.21 0.52 -10.08
C TRP A 209 -13.06 2.03 -9.90
N ARG A 210 -12.94 2.52 -8.65
CA ARG A 210 -12.65 3.94 -8.40
C ARG A 210 -11.27 4.34 -8.94
N ARG A 211 -10.27 3.45 -8.86
CA ARG A 211 -8.96 3.65 -9.52
C ARG A 211 -9.13 3.82 -11.02
N ILE A 212 -9.85 2.94 -11.71
CA ILE A 212 -10.06 3.03 -13.16
C ILE A 212 -10.72 4.38 -13.54
N ASP A 213 -11.75 4.79 -12.78
CA ASP A 213 -12.43 6.06 -13.00
C ASP A 213 -11.51 7.27 -12.79
N PHE A 214 -10.69 7.26 -11.75
CA PHE A 214 -9.71 8.32 -11.50
C PHE A 214 -8.66 8.40 -12.61
N LEU A 215 -8.14 7.25 -13.06
CA LEU A 215 -7.16 7.21 -14.16
C LEU A 215 -7.75 7.72 -15.48
N LYS A 216 -9.05 7.50 -15.72
CA LYS A 216 -9.79 8.10 -16.84
C LYS A 216 -9.77 9.64 -16.73
N ASP A 217 -10.04 10.20 -15.55
CA ASP A 217 -10.02 11.66 -15.34
C ASP A 217 -8.62 12.25 -15.62
N VAL A 218 -7.54 11.55 -15.22
CA VAL A 218 -6.15 11.95 -15.53
C VAL A 218 -5.89 12.01 -17.04
N LEU A 219 -6.41 11.04 -17.81
CA LEU A 219 -6.32 11.05 -19.28
C LEU A 219 -7.09 12.21 -19.88
N GLU A 220 -8.29 12.49 -19.39
CA GLU A 220 -9.13 13.61 -19.85
C GLU A 220 -8.48 14.97 -19.54
N MET A 221 -7.68 15.07 -18.49
CA MET A 221 -6.83 16.25 -18.20
C MET A 221 -5.59 16.36 -19.11
N GLY A 222 -5.32 15.36 -19.95
CA GLY A 222 -4.25 15.41 -20.95
C GLY A 222 -2.88 14.95 -20.44
N TYR A 223 -2.82 14.20 -19.34
CA TYR A 223 -1.58 13.63 -18.80
C TYR A 223 -1.40 12.17 -19.24
N ASN A 224 -0.19 11.82 -19.69
CA ASN A 224 0.19 10.40 -19.76
C ASN A 224 0.47 9.93 -18.34
N PHE A 225 0.38 8.63 -18.08
CA PHE A 225 0.77 8.12 -16.77
C PHE A 225 1.39 6.74 -16.81
N VAL A 226 2.37 6.53 -15.93
CA VAL A 226 2.74 5.20 -15.45
C VAL A 226 1.98 4.97 -14.16
N PHE A 227 1.14 3.95 -14.09
CA PHE A 227 0.55 3.52 -12.82
C PHE A 227 1.35 2.33 -12.28
N THR A 228 1.57 2.31 -10.97
CA THR A 228 2.27 1.26 -10.25
C THR A 228 1.59 1.01 -8.91
N ASP A 229 1.32 -0.25 -8.57
CA ASP A 229 0.92 -0.62 -7.21
C ASP A 229 2.11 -0.41 -6.25
N ALA A 230 1.81 -0.18 -4.98
CA ALA A 230 2.81 0.11 -3.96
C ALA A 230 3.72 -1.10 -3.66
N ASP A 231 3.31 -2.31 -4.01
CA ASP A 231 4.08 -3.54 -3.86
C ASP A 231 4.86 -3.93 -5.13
N VAL A 232 5.07 -2.98 -6.04
CA VAL A 232 5.99 -3.09 -7.17
C VAL A 232 7.31 -2.39 -6.84
N MET A 233 8.40 -3.15 -6.77
CA MET A 233 9.72 -2.59 -6.51
C MET A 233 10.39 -2.14 -7.81
N TRP A 234 10.99 -0.94 -7.79
CA TRP A 234 11.64 -0.32 -8.94
C TRP A 234 13.16 -0.48 -8.87
N PHE A 235 13.74 -1.16 -9.85
CA PHE A 235 15.18 -1.45 -9.91
C PHE A 235 15.91 -0.66 -10.99
N ARG A 236 15.25 -0.33 -12.09
CA ARG A 236 15.81 0.46 -13.19
C ARG A 236 14.75 1.38 -13.79
N ASN A 237 15.21 2.44 -14.46
CA ASN A 237 14.33 3.32 -15.22
C ASN A 237 13.62 2.52 -16.34
N PRO A 238 12.28 2.38 -16.30
CA PRO A 238 11.55 1.58 -17.29
C PRO A 238 11.26 2.33 -18.60
N PHE A 239 11.38 3.66 -18.62
CA PHE A 239 10.99 4.49 -19.78
C PHE A 239 11.65 4.08 -21.10
N PRO A 240 12.94 3.68 -21.14
CA PRO A 240 13.58 3.19 -22.37
C PRO A 240 12.96 1.91 -22.93
N HIS A 241 12.23 1.14 -22.12
CA HIS A 241 11.63 -0.15 -22.49
C HIS A 241 10.16 -0.04 -22.93
N PHE A 242 9.56 1.16 -22.86
CA PHE A 242 8.19 1.36 -23.34
C PHE A 242 8.12 1.49 -24.86
N TYR A 243 7.06 0.93 -25.44
CA TYR A 243 6.75 1.04 -26.86
C TYR A 243 6.29 2.47 -27.17
N LYS A 244 6.91 3.10 -28.17
CA LYS A 244 6.63 4.51 -28.54
C LYS A 244 5.29 4.67 -29.24
N ASP A 245 4.87 3.65 -29.98
CA ASP A 245 3.68 3.61 -30.82
C ASP A 245 2.43 3.07 -30.11
N ALA A 246 2.53 2.67 -28.85
CA ALA A 246 1.43 2.09 -28.08
C ALA A 246 0.66 3.13 -27.27
N ASP A 247 -0.66 2.94 -27.21
CA ASP A 247 -1.60 3.78 -26.45
C ASP A 247 -1.72 3.29 -25.00
N PHE A 248 -1.77 1.97 -24.82
CA PHE A 248 -1.96 1.29 -23.55
C PHE A 248 -0.97 0.13 -23.43
N GLN A 249 -0.18 0.12 -22.37
CA GLN A 249 0.84 -0.91 -22.14
C GLN A 249 0.72 -1.43 -20.71
N ILE A 250 0.70 -2.74 -20.53
CA ILE A 250 0.43 -3.35 -19.22
C ILE A 250 1.38 -4.52 -18.95
N ALA A 251 1.83 -4.66 -17.69
CA ALA A 251 2.59 -5.81 -17.23
C ALA A 251 1.77 -7.10 -17.31
N CYS A 252 2.42 -8.24 -17.12
CA CYS A 252 1.79 -9.54 -17.21
C CYS A 252 2.08 -10.42 -16.00
N ASP A 253 1.09 -11.24 -15.61
CA ASP A 253 1.33 -12.38 -14.72
C ASP A 253 2.03 -13.51 -15.49
N HIS A 254 1.76 -13.63 -16.79
CA HIS A 254 2.45 -14.55 -17.69
C HIS A 254 2.60 -13.96 -19.10
N PHE A 255 3.82 -13.92 -19.61
CA PHE A 255 4.14 -13.37 -20.93
C PHE A 255 4.41 -14.51 -21.95
N LEU A 256 3.63 -14.54 -23.03
CA LEU A 256 3.68 -15.59 -24.06
C LEU A 256 4.77 -15.38 -25.12
N GLY A 257 5.54 -14.29 -25.03
CA GLY A 257 6.68 -14.01 -25.90
C GLY A 257 6.44 -12.96 -26.98
N ASN A 258 5.18 -12.65 -27.31
CA ASN A 258 4.81 -11.60 -28.27
C ASN A 258 4.08 -10.45 -27.55
N PRO A 259 4.58 -9.21 -27.58
CA PRO A 259 3.94 -8.06 -26.93
C PRO A 259 2.62 -7.62 -27.55
N GLU A 260 2.28 -8.06 -28.77
CA GLU A 260 1.01 -7.73 -29.43
C GLU A 260 -0.07 -8.80 -29.22
N ASP A 261 0.30 -9.95 -28.65
CA ASP A 261 -0.60 -11.08 -28.51
C ASP A 261 -1.61 -10.83 -27.38
N VAL A 262 -2.89 -10.72 -27.74
CA VAL A 262 -3.96 -10.49 -26.77
C VAL A 262 -4.16 -11.68 -25.81
N GLU A 263 -3.61 -12.86 -26.11
CA GLU A 263 -3.64 -14.02 -25.21
C GLU A 263 -2.74 -13.87 -23.98
N ASN A 264 -1.84 -12.87 -23.94
CA ASN A 264 -1.07 -12.55 -22.73
C ASN A 264 -2.00 -12.30 -21.54
N ARG A 265 -1.54 -12.62 -20.32
CA ARG A 265 -2.30 -12.44 -19.08
C ARG A 265 -1.90 -11.12 -18.41
N PRO A 266 -2.61 -9.99 -18.67
CA PRO A 266 -2.28 -8.70 -18.09
C PRO A 266 -2.36 -8.69 -16.57
N ASN A 267 -1.48 -7.91 -15.95
CA ASN A 267 -1.45 -7.62 -14.53
C ASN A 267 -1.65 -6.11 -14.32
N GLY A 268 -2.67 -5.74 -13.53
CA GLY A 268 -3.05 -4.34 -13.29
C GLY A 268 -2.10 -3.54 -12.39
N GLY A 269 -1.07 -4.16 -11.83
CA GLY A 269 -0.15 -3.51 -10.89
C GLY A 269 0.93 -2.67 -11.52
N PHE A 270 1.14 -2.76 -12.84
CA PHE A 270 2.05 -1.85 -13.55
C PHE A 270 1.61 -1.62 -14.98
N LEU A 271 1.44 -0.36 -15.37
CA LEU A 271 0.96 0.02 -16.70
C LEU A 271 1.44 1.41 -17.11
N PHE A 272 1.60 1.63 -18.40
CA PHE A 272 1.92 2.92 -19.00
C PHE A 272 0.90 3.26 -20.09
N VAL A 273 0.25 4.42 -19.96
CA VAL A 273 -0.84 4.86 -20.82
C VAL A 273 -0.57 6.26 -21.32
N ARG A 274 -0.75 6.46 -22.62
CA ARG A 274 -0.64 7.78 -23.25
C ARG A 274 -2.01 8.43 -23.32
N SER A 275 -2.10 9.71 -22.95
CA SER A 275 -3.35 10.45 -23.11
C SER A 275 -3.60 10.78 -24.57
N ASN A 276 -4.68 10.20 -25.09
CA ASN A 276 -5.27 10.48 -26.38
C ASN A 276 -6.73 9.99 -26.42
N ASN A 277 -7.48 10.34 -27.47
CA ASN A 277 -8.89 9.97 -27.57
C ASN A 277 -9.13 8.45 -27.46
N LYS A 278 -8.24 7.60 -28.00
CA LYS A 278 -8.39 6.14 -27.95
C LYS A 278 -8.29 5.63 -26.51
N SER A 279 -7.27 6.06 -25.78
CA SER A 279 -7.09 5.69 -24.37
C SER A 279 -8.25 6.18 -23.49
N ILE A 280 -8.77 7.38 -23.73
CA ILE A 280 -9.89 7.96 -22.97
C ILE A 280 -11.17 7.13 -23.21
N GLU A 281 -11.50 6.85 -24.47
CA GLU A 281 -12.66 6.03 -24.82
C GLU A 281 -12.51 4.59 -24.32
N PHE A 282 -11.30 4.03 -24.37
CA PHE A 282 -11.01 2.72 -23.78
C PHE A 282 -11.25 2.69 -22.26
N TYR A 283 -10.76 3.69 -21.51
CA TYR A 283 -10.96 3.75 -20.06
C TYR A 283 -12.44 3.96 -19.69
N LYS A 284 -13.21 4.73 -20.48
CA LYS A 284 -14.66 4.84 -20.33
C LYS A 284 -15.33 3.48 -20.54
N PHE A 285 -15.00 2.79 -21.63
CA PHE A 285 -15.51 1.46 -21.93
C PHE A 285 -15.19 0.48 -20.80
N TRP A 286 -13.91 0.36 -20.41
CA TRP A 286 -13.46 -0.54 -19.35
C TRP A 286 -14.18 -0.26 -18.03
N TYR A 287 -14.30 1.01 -17.62
CA TYR A 287 -15.05 1.38 -16.43
C TYR A 287 -16.51 0.90 -16.52
N THR A 288 -17.21 1.18 -17.61
CA THR A 288 -18.62 0.78 -17.80
C THR A 288 -18.83 -0.72 -17.89
N SER A 289 -17.85 -1.49 -18.38
CA SER A 289 -17.94 -2.96 -18.50
C SER A 289 -18.17 -3.68 -17.15
N ARG A 290 -17.89 -3.03 -16.00
CA ARG A 290 -18.22 -3.58 -14.68
C ARG A 290 -19.72 -3.89 -14.51
N GLU A 291 -20.59 -3.21 -15.25
CA GLU A 291 -22.03 -3.45 -15.22
C GLU A 291 -22.40 -4.76 -15.94
N THR A 292 -21.66 -5.10 -17.00
CA THR A 292 -21.80 -6.37 -17.74
C THR A 292 -21.17 -7.55 -16.99
N TYR A 293 -20.09 -7.29 -16.24
CA TYR A 293 -19.34 -8.29 -15.49
C TYR A 293 -19.42 -8.02 -13.98
N PRO A 294 -20.60 -8.14 -13.35
CA PRO A 294 -20.74 -7.89 -11.93
C PRO A 294 -19.89 -8.88 -11.13
N ASN A 295 -19.29 -8.42 -10.04
CA ASN A 295 -18.42 -9.18 -9.13
C ASN A 295 -17.03 -9.55 -9.67
N LEU A 296 -16.69 -9.18 -10.91
CA LEU A 296 -15.31 -9.27 -11.38
C LEU A 296 -14.54 -7.99 -11.04
N HIS A 297 -13.26 -8.14 -10.74
CA HIS A 297 -12.37 -7.00 -10.58
C HIS A 297 -11.87 -6.50 -11.93
N ASP A 298 -11.21 -5.35 -11.93
CA ASP A 298 -10.79 -4.62 -13.12
C ASP A 298 -9.90 -5.44 -14.07
N GLN A 299 -8.92 -6.20 -13.58
CA GLN A 299 -8.05 -7.06 -14.40
C GLN A 299 -8.81 -8.25 -15.02
N ASP A 300 -9.73 -8.87 -14.28
CA ASP A 300 -10.58 -9.95 -14.82
C ASP A 300 -11.50 -9.43 -15.92
N VAL A 301 -12.07 -8.23 -15.72
CA VAL A 301 -12.85 -7.57 -16.76
C VAL A 301 -11.96 -7.21 -17.96
N LEU A 302 -10.75 -6.70 -17.75
CA LEU A 302 -9.79 -6.43 -18.83
C LEU A 302 -9.51 -7.69 -19.66
N ASN A 303 -9.35 -8.84 -19.00
CA ASN A 303 -9.15 -10.13 -19.67
C ASN A 303 -10.32 -10.52 -20.56
N ASN A 304 -11.56 -10.14 -20.20
CA ASN A 304 -12.73 -10.39 -21.04
C ASN A 304 -12.82 -9.38 -22.20
N ILE A 305 -12.66 -8.09 -21.91
CA ILE A 305 -12.96 -7.03 -22.89
C ILE A 305 -11.84 -6.74 -23.88
N LYS A 306 -10.61 -7.22 -23.64
CA LYS A 306 -9.48 -7.06 -24.59
C LYS A 306 -9.73 -7.72 -25.95
N TYR A 307 -10.71 -8.62 -26.04
CA TYR A 307 -11.16 -9.28 -27.27
C TYR A 307 -12.36 -8.59 -27.93
N ASP A 308 -12.95 -7.58 -27.28
CA ASP A 308 -14.15 -6.92 -27.76
C ASP A 308 -13.87 -6.16 -29.07
N SER A 309 -14.84 -6.18 -30.00
CA SER A 309 -14.70 -5.47 -31.28
C SER A 309 -14.50 -3.97 -31.09
N PHE A 310 -14.98 -3.40 -29.98
CA PHE A 310 -14.76 -2.00 -29.63
C PHE A 310 -13.26 -1.63 -29.61
N ILE A 311 -12.39 -2.52 -29.13
CA ILE A 311 -10.93 -2.28 -29.08
C ILE A 311 -10.36 -2.10 -30.50
N ILE A 312 -10.87 -2.90 -31.45
CA ILE A 312 -10.51 -2.84 -32.87
C ILE A 312 -11.10 -1.58 -33.51
N ASP A 313 -12.34 -1.24 -33.21
CA ASP A 313 -13.06 -0.11 -33.80
C ASP A 313 -12.42 1.23 -33.45
N ILE A 314 -11.87 1.37 -32.23
CA ILE A 314 -11.10 2.56 -31.82
C ILE A 314 -9.62 2.50 -32.22
N ASP A 315 -9.17 1.41 -32.85
CA ASP A 315 -7.78 1.15 -33.24
C ASP A 315 -6.81 1.30 -32.05
N LEU A 316 -7.17 0.78 -30.87
CA LEU A 316 -6.34 0.90 -29.66
C LEU A 316 -5.09 0.04 -29.79
N LYS A 317 -3.92 0.65 -29.68
CA LYS A 317 -2.64 -0.08 -29.70
C LYS A 317 -2.26 -0.54 -28.30
N MET A 318 -2.70 -1.76 -27.97
CA MET A 318 -2.35 -2.45 -26.73
C MET A 318 -1.00 -3.18 -26.87
N ARG A 319 -0.16 -3.08 -25.82
CA ARG A 319 1.07 -3.88 -25.69
C ARG A 319 1.17 -4.54 -24.32
N PHE A 320 1.70 -5.75 -24.31
CA PHE A 320 1.97 -6.53 -23.11
C PHE A 320 3.47 -6.46 -22.81
N LEU A 321 3.80 -6.09 -21.57
CA LEU A 321 5.19 -5.88 -21.16
C LEU A 321 5.83 -7.21 -20.75
N ASN A 322 7.05 -7.45 -21.26
CA ASN A 322 7.78 -8.68 -21.04
C ASN A 322 8.19 -8.86 -19.56
N THR A 323 7.85 -10.00 -18.96
CA THR A 323 8.16 -10.41 -17.59
C THR A 323 9.67 -10.48 -17.29
N ALA A 324 10.52 -10.60 -18.30
CA ALA A 324 11.96 -10.48 -18.14
C ALA A 324 12.41 -9.07 -17.71
N ILE A 325 11.65 -8.03 -18.09
CA ILE A 325 11.95 -6.62 -17.75
C ILE A 325 11.00 -6.12 -16.66
N PHE A 326 9.72 -6.48 -16.75
CA PHE A 326 8.64 -6.09 -15.83
C PHE A 326 8.12 -7.33 -15.13
N GLY A 327 8.93 -7.87 -14.22
CA GLY A 327 8.67 -9.17 -13.59
C GLY A 327 7.64 -9.11 -12.47
N GLY A 328 7.27 -10.29 -11.99
CA GLY A 328 6.54 -10.44 -10.74
C GLY A 328 6.78 -11.81 -10.12
N PHE A 329 6.33 -12.07 -8.89
CA PHE A 329 6.51 -13.38 -8.27
C PHE A 329 5.79 -14.52 -9.02
N CYS A 330 4.74 -14.23 -9.81
CA CYS A 330 4.15 -15.23 -10.72
C CYS A 330 5.16 -15.71 -11.78
N GLU A 331 5.96 -14.80 -12.32
CA GLU A 331 6.98 -15.08 -13.32
C GLU A 331 8.19 -14.16 -13.09
N PRO A 332 9.11 -14.54 -12.16
CA PRO A 332 10.20 -13.66 -11.78
C PRO A 332 11.18 -13.45 -12.94
N SER A 333 11.58 -12.20 -13.15
CA SER A 333 12.68 -11.89 -14.07
C SER A 333 13.94 -12.67 -13.66
N LYS A 334 14.66 -13.23 -14.64
CA LYS A 334 15.84 -14.06 -14.38
C LYS A 334 17.15 -13.29 -14.44
N ASP A 335 17.14 -12.06 -14.97
CA ASP A 335 18.35 -11.26 -15.17
C ASP A 335 18.26 -9.92 -14.44
N LEU A 336 19.01 -9.81 -13.34
CA LEU A 336 19.11 -8.59 -12.54
C LEU A 336 19.82 -7.43 -13.29
N ASN A 337 20.48 -7.71 -14.42
CA ASN A 337 21.03 -6.68 -15.29
C ASN A 337 19.95 -5.97 -16.11
N GLU A 338 18.82 -6.62 -16.37
CA GLU A 338 17.77 -6.14 -17.28
C GLU A 338 16.48 -5.74 -16.55
N VAL A 339 16.17 -6.37 -15.42
CA VAL A 339 14.94 -6.12 -14.65
C VAL A 339 14.76 -4.63 -14.32
N CYS A 340 13.60 -4.08 -14.68
CA CYS A 340 13.17 -2.73 -14.33
C CYS A 340 12.28 -2.73 -13.10
N THR A 341 11.31 -3.65 -13.03
CA THR A 341 10.40 -3.76 -11.90
C THR A 341 10.14 -5.21 -11.50
N MET A 342 9.73 -5.42 -10.26
CA MET A 342 9.23 -6.70 -9.77
C MET A 342 8.01 -6.48 -8.88
N HIS A 343 6.87 -7.02 -9.28
CA HIS A 343 5.62 -6.98 -8.54
C HIS A 343 5.51 -8.17 -7.57
N ALA A 344 5.09 -7.94 -6.32
CA ALA A 344 4.62 -9.01 -5.42
C ALA A 344 3.20 -9.53 -5.78
N ASN A 345 2.95 -9.79 -7.07
CA ASN A 345 1.77 -10.51 -7.56
C ASN A 345 1.83 -12.00 -7.17
N CYS A 346 0.75 -12.76 -7.39
CA CYS A 346 0.62 -14.13 -6.88
C CYS A 346 0.92 -14.28 -5.38
N CYS A 347 0.69 -13.22 -4.62
CA CYS A 347 0.89 -13.18 -3.17
C CYS A 347 -0.30 -12.53 -2.49
N PHE A 348 -0.77 -13.12 -1.41
CA PHE A 348 -1.87 -12.61 -0.60
C PHE A 348 -1.41 -12.26 0.81
N GLY A 349 -2.06 -11.24 1.37
CA GLY A 349 -1.82 -10.76 2.73
C GLY A 349 -0.61 -9.82 2.82
N LEU A 350 -0.80 -8.72 3.55
CA LEU A 350 0.22 -7.71 3.77
C LEU A 350 1.52 -8.28 4.37
N GLU A 351 1.44 -9.14 5.39
CA GLU A 351 2.62 -9.69 6.08
C GLU A 351 3.51 -10.53 5.16
N SER A 352 2.90 -11.41 4.35
CA SER A 352 3.62 -12.25 3.39
C SER A 352 4.30 -11.40 2.32
N LYS A 353 3.58 -10.41 1.76
CA LYS A 353 4.15 -9.45 0.80
C LYS A 353 5.30 -8.69 1.42
N LEU A 354 5.13 -8.15 2.62
CA LEU A 354 6.15 -7.33 3.29
C LEU A 354 7.44 -8.13 3.56
N HIS A 355 7.32 -9.38 4.01
CA HIS A 355 8.47 -10.28 4.19
C HIS A 355 9.24 -10.50 2.89
N ASP A 356 8.56 -10.94 1.83
CA ASP A 356 9.21 -11.25 0.56
C ASP A 356 9.76 -9.97 -0.11
N LEU A 357 9.07 -8.82 -0.03
CA LEU A 357 9.59 -7.55 -0.54
C LEU A 357 10.90 -7.12 0.16
N ARG A 358 11.03 -7.35 1.48
CA ARG A 358 12.29 -7.09 2.20
C ARG A 358 13.43 -8.00 1.71
N VAL A 359 13.14 -9.29 1.49
CA VAL A 359 14.13 -10.23 0.93
C VAL A 359 14.54 -9.82 -0.49
N LEU A 360 13.58 -9.44 -1.32
CA LEU A 360 13.77 -8.95 -2.68
C LEU A 360 14.68 -7.72 -2.73
N LEU A 361 14.44 -6.70 -1.88
CA LEU A 361 15.30 -5.53 -1.80
C LEU A 361 16.71 -5.86 -1.26
N GLN A 362 16.83 -6.83 -0.35
CA GLN A 362 18.13 -7.30 0.10
C GLN A 362 18.93 -7.98 -1.03
N ASP A 363 18.26 -8.78 -1.86
CA ASP A 363 18.88 -9.39 -3.05
C ASP A 363 19.37 -8.33 -4.03
N TRP A 364 18.58 -7.29 -4.25
CA TRP A 364 18.98 -6.16 -5.08
C TRP A 364 20.20 -5.42 -4.52
N LYS A 365 20.23 -5.13 -3.22
CA LYS A 365 21.40 -4.51 -2.55
C LYS A 365 22.66 -5.37 -2.69
N ASN A 366 22.53 -6.68 -2.50
CA ASN A 366 23.62 -7.63 -2.67
C ASN A 366 24.14 -7.62 -4.11
N PHE A 367 23.24 -7.67 -5.09
CA PHE A 367 23.60 -7.57 -6.50
C PHE A 367 24.32 -6.24 -6.82
N LEU A 368 23.81 -5.11 -6.33
CA LEU A 368 24.43 -3.80 -6.56
C LEU A 368 25.86 -3.71 -6.01
N SER A 369 26.16 -4.40 -4.90
CA SER A 369 27.50 -4.45 -4.29
C SER A 369 28.54 -5.20 -5.13
N LEU A 370 28.12 -5.96 -6.14
CA LEU A 370 29.01 -6.75 -6.99
C LEU A 370 29.77 -5.88 -8.02
N PRO A 371 31.04 -6.19 -8.30
CA PRO A 371 31.78 -5.64 -9.44
C PRO A 371 31.09 -5.92 -10.79
N PRO A 372 31.26 -5.06 -11.82
CA PRO A 372 30.63 -5.23 -13.13
C PRO A 372 30.98 -6.53 -13.87
N THR A 373 32.13 -7.14 -13.59
CA THR A 373 32.51 -8.45 -14.14
C THR A 373 31.66 -9.56 -13.56
N LEU A 374 31.45 -9.56 -12.24
CA LEU A 374 30.65 -10.56 -11.55
C LEU A 374 29.15 -10.43 -11.86
N LYS A 375 28.64 -9.21 -12.05
CA LYS A 375 27.25 -8.98 -12.48
C LYS A 375 26.92 -9.63 -13.82
N ARG A 376 27.90 -9.77 -14.72
CA ARG A 376 27.74 -10.40 -16.03
C ARG A 376 28.01 -11.90 -16.03
N SER A 377 28.80 -12.40 -15.08
CA SER A 377 29.25 -13.80 -15.08
C SER A 377 28.52 -14.70 -14.08
N LEU A 378 27.93 -14.13 -13.03
CA LEU A 378 27.18 -14.89 -12.03
C LEU A 378 25.71 -14.97 -12.41
N ALA A 379 25.17 -16.19 -12.44
CA ALA A 379 23.74 -16.39 -12.47
C ALA A 379 23.18 -16.05 -11.08
N PHE A 380 22.85 -14.78 -10.85
CA PHE A 380 22.18 -14.36 -9.62
C PHE A 380 20.69 -14.66 -9.74
N SER A 381 20.13 -15.32 -8.73
CA SER A 381 18.70 -15.63 -8.67
C SER A 381 18.08 -14.96 -7.47
N TRP A 382 16.82 -14.55 -7.60
CA TRP A 382 16.02 -14.12 -6.46
C TRP A 382 15.84 -15.25 -5.45
N ARG A 383 15.85 -14.92 -4.16
CA ARG A 383 15.46 -15.84 -3.08
C ARG A 383 13.95 -15.86 -2.85
N VAL A 384 13.21 -15.00 -3.53
CA VAL A 384 11.75 -14.87 -3.47
C VAL A 384 11.09 -15.54 -4.68
N PRO A 385 9.82 -15.94 -4.55
CA PRO A 385 9.01 -15.87 -3.33
C PRO A 385 9.41 -16.90 -2.25
N GLN A 386 9.18 -16.57 -0.96
CA GLN A 386 9.31 -17.49 0.17
C GLN A 386 7.96 -17.70 0.84
N ASN A 387 7.38 -16.62 1.38
CA ASN A 387 6.06 -16.66 2.02
C ASN A 387 4.94 -16.51 0.99
N CYS A 388 5.21 -15.87 -0.15
CA CYS A 388 4.29 -15.78 -1.28
C CYS A 388 4.30 -17.09 -2.11
N SER A 389 3.81 -18.21 -1.55
CA SER A 389 3.77 -19.49 -2.29
C SER A 389 2.41 -19.74 -2.96
N LEU A 390 2.40 -20.56 -4.02
CA LEU A 390 1.14 -21.08 -4.60
C LEU A 390 0.30 -21.81 -3.54
N ASP A 391 0.92 -22.43 -2.52
CA ASP A 391 0.21 -23.07 -1.41
C ASP A 391 -0.59 -22.06 -0.57
N SER A 392 -0.14 -20.81 -0.50
CA SER A 392 -0.86 -19.72 0.17
C SER A 392 -2.12 -19.30 -0.60
N LEU A 393 -2.25 -19.63 -1.89
CA LEU A 393 -3.48 -19.39 -2.67
C LEU A 393 -4.63 -20.32 -2.21
N HIS A 394 -4.32 -21.50 -1.66
CA HIS A 394 -5.33 -22.47 -1.24
C HIS A 394 -6.09 -22.07 0.04
N LEU A 395 -5.56 -21.15 0.84
CA LEU A 395 -6.21 -20.68 2.06
C LEU A 395 -7.30 -19.62 1.82
N TYR A 396 -7.36 -19.06 0.60
CA TYR A 396 -8.24 -17.93 0.27
C TYR A 396 -9.16 -18.17 -0.91
N ALA A 397 -9.15 -19.37 -1.52
CA ALA A 397 -10.25 -19.80 -2.37
C ALA A 397 -11.51 -19.93 -1.49
N PRO A 398 -12.64 -19.28 -1.81
CA PRO A 398 -13.88 -19.53 -1.09
C PRO A 398 -14.19 -21.02 -1.12
N PRO A 399 -14.72 -21.61 -0.03
CA PRO A 399 -15.12 -23.01 -0.04
C PRO A 399 -16.05 -23.24 -1.23
N LEU A 400 -15.73 -24.21 -2.08
CA LEU A 400 -16.70 -24.81 -3.00
C LEU A 400 -17.71 -25.61 -2.17
N GLU A 401 -18.49 -24.94 -1.35
CA GLU A 401 -19.67 -25.50 -0.70
C GLU A 401 -20.91 -24.75 -1.19
N ASN A 402 -21.83 -25.54 -1.75
CA ASN A 402 -23.22 -25.22 -2.07
C ASN A 402 -23.59 -24.57 -3.42
N VAL A 403 -22.98 -25.01 -4.53
CA VAL A 403 -23.61 -24.85 -5.87
C VAL A 403 -24.29 -26.15 -6.36
N LYS A 404 -24.24 -27.24 -5.58
CA LYS A 404 -24.85 -28.53 -5.96
C LYS A 404 -26.21 -28.86 -5.32
N GLN A 405 -26.81 -27.96 -4.55
CA GLN A 405 -28.13 -28.21 -3.95
C GLN A 405 -29.28 -27.35 -4.50
N GLU A 406 -29.03 -26.24 -5.20
CA GLU A 406 -30.11 -25.47 -5.83
C GLU A 406 -30.52 -25.95 -7.23
N ILE A 407 -29.72 -26.81 -7.88
CA ILE A 407 -30.08 -27.37 -9.20
C ILE A 407 -31.00 -28.61 -9.06
N VAL A 408 -31.08 -29.24 -7.89
CA VAL A 408 -31.88 -30.47 -7.69
C VAL A 408 -33.32 -30.18 -7.22
N GLU A 409 -33.62 -28.97 -6.73
CA GLU A 409 -35.00 -28.60 -6.34
C GLU A 409 -35.80 -27.89 -7.45
N GLN A 410 -35.17 -27.42 -8.53
CA GLN A 410 -35.90 -26.85 -9.68
C GLN A 410 -36.32 -27.88 -10.74
N GLU A 411 -35.81 -29.12 -10.72
CA GLU A 411 -36.27 -30.22 -11.58
C GLU A 411 -37.41 -31.07 -10.97
N LYS A 412 -38.00 -30.65 -9.85
CA LYS A 412 -39.12 -31.35 -9.20
C LYS A 412 -40.45 -30.59 -9.18
N VAL A 413 -40.53 -29.46 -9.87
CA VAL A 413 -41.78 -28.73 -10.10
C VAL A 413 -41.88 -28.38 -11.59
N GLU A 414 -42.09 -29.39 -12.41
CA GLU A 414 -42.78 -29.27 -13.70
C GLU A 414 -43.62 -30.52 -13.96
#